data_AF-A0A950E707-F1
#
_entry.id   AF-A0A950E707-F1
#
_cell.length_a   1.000
_cell.length_b   1.000
_cell.length_c   1.000
_cell.angle_alpha   90.00
_cell.angle_beta   90.00
_cell.angle_gamma   90.00
#
_symmetry.space_group_name_H-M   'P 1'
#
loop_
_entity.id
_entity.type
_entity.pdbx_description
1 polymer ?
#
loop_
_entity_poly.entity_id
_entity_poly.type
_entity_poly.pdbx_seq_one_letter_code
_entity_poly.pdbx_strand_id
1 'polypeptide(L)'
;MADGARREPALFLQVPRDSEVDRQLREEPPAAVVAGEILVEIGATDEDGNLEPPLGGEVVLSVPSPEALSREAHEVRRVIAQAGTGSEPLVVVIEAAEELRDEELAPALEAAGHTSRPVILRVIRNG
;
A
#
# COMPACT_ATOMS: atom_id res chain seq x y z
N MET A 1 29.83 -4.18 15.98
CA MET A 1 29.55 -4.02 14.54
C MET A 1 28.04 -4.08 14.42
N ALA A 2 27.40 -2.94 14.12
CA ALA A 2 25.96 -2.88 13.97
C ALA A 2 25.60 -3.71 12.73
N ASP A 3 24.88 -4.80 12.94
CA ASP A 3 24.19 -5.49 11.86
C ASP A 3 23.19 -4.47 11.30
N GLY A 4 23.50 -3.95 10.12
CA GLY A 4 22.58 -3.09 9.37
C GLY A 4 21.46 -3.98 8.88
N ALA A 5 20.57 -4.38 9.79
CA ALA A 5 19.32 -5.04 9.44
C ALA A 5 18.64 -4.11 8.46
N ARG A 6 18.70 -4.46 7.17
CA ARG A 6 17.81 -3.90 6.17
C ARG A 6 16.44 -4.18 6.73
N ARG A 7 15.78 -3.16 7.29
CA ARG A 7 14.37 -3.27 7.63
C ARG A 7 13.70 -3.61 6.32
N GLU A 8 13.20 -4.85 6.21
CA GLU A 8 12.33 -5.19 5.11
C GLU A 8 11.20 -4.16 5.11
N PRO A 9 10.85 -3.59 3.95
CA PRO A 9 9.83 -2.56 3.89
C PRO A 9 8.55 -3.12 4.48
N ALA A 10 8.01 -2.42 5.47
CA ALA A 10 6.78 -2.85 6.13
C ALA A 10 5.55 -2.61 5.25
N LEU A 11 5.67 -1.70 4.26
CA LEU A 11 4.63 -1.33 3.33
C LEU A 11 5.05 -1.59 1.88
N PHE A 12 4.24 -2.37 1.17
CA PHE A 12 4.34 -2.64 -0.25
C PHE A 12 3.18 -1.92 -0.94
N LEU A 13 3.46 -1.22 -2.03
CA LEU A 13 2.45 -0.58 -2.88
C LEU A 13 2.36 -1.34 -4.19
N GLN A 14 1.21 -1.97 -4.44
CA GLN A 14 0.96 -2.67 -5.70
C GLN A 14 0.01 -1.87 -6.60
N VAL A 15 0.44 -1.65 -7.83
CA VAL A 15 -0.29 -0.86 -8.83
C VAL A 15 -0.33 -1.57 -10.19
N PRO A 16 -1.35 -1.31 -11.04
CA PRO A 16 -1.35 -1.75 -12.43
C PRO A 16 -0.22 -1.08 -13.21
N ARG A 17 0.40 -1.82 -14.13
CA ARG A 17 1.39 -1.26 -15.07
C ARG A 17 0.76 -0.18 -15.92
N ASP A 18 1.49 0.92 -16.15
CA ASP A 18 1.11 2.04 -17.01
C ASP A 18 -0.18 2.78 -16.60
N SER A 19 -0.67 2.53 -15.37
CA SER A 19 -1.69 3.35 -14.70
C SER A 19 -1.20 4.78 -14.44
N GLU A 20 -2.13 5.70 -14.18
CA GLU A 20 -1.81 7.08 -13.80
C GLU A 20 -0.93 7.10 -12.54
N VAL A 21 -1.19 6.22 -11.57
CA VAL A 21 -0.33 6.06 -10.39
C VAL A 21 1.07 5.54 -10.78
N ASP A 22 1.20 4.52 -11.63
CA ASP A 22 2.53 4.04 -12.08
C ASP A 22 3.30 5.12 -12.86
N ARG A 23 2.61 5.97 -13.63
CA ARG A 23 3.24 7.14 -14.28
C ARG A 23 3.68 8.17 -13.25
N GLN A 24 2.79 8.54 -12.33
CA GLN A 24 3.09 9.49 -11.26
C GLN A 24 4.28 9.02 -10.41
N LEU A 25 4.33 7.75 -10.01
CA LEU A 25 5.45 7.20 -9.25
C LEU A 25 6.79 7.24 -10.01
N ARG A 26 6.76 7.20 -11.35
CA ARG A 26 7.96 7.33 -12.19
C ARG A 26 8.39 8.79 -12.38
N GLU A 27 7.44 9.71 -12.44
CA GLU A 27 7.69 11.14 -12.74
C GLU A 27 7.94 11.97 -11.48
N GLU A 28 7.12 11.78 -10.45
CA GLU A 28 7.12 12.51 -9.19
C GLU A 28 6.80 11.56 -8.02
N PRO A 29 7.74 10.67 -7.64
CA PRO A 29 7.51 9.73 -6.54
C PRO A 29 7.33 10.44 -5.19
N PRO A 30 6.41 9.95 -4.33
CA PRO A 30 6.29 10.40 -2.94
C PRO A 30 7.60 10.22 -2.18
N ALA A 31 7.85 11.08 -1.19
CA ALA A 31 9.09 11.06 -0.41
C ALA A 31 9.35 9.69 0.25
N ALA A 32 8.30 9.03 0.74
CA ALA A 32 8.41 7.70 1.35
C ALA A 32 8.87 6.60 0.35
N VAL A 33 8.53 6.75 -0.94
CA VAL A 33 9.00 5.85 -2.00
C VAL A 33 10.47 6.13 -2.30
N VAL A 34 10.86 7.41 -2.40
CA VAL A 34 12.27 7.81 -2.61
C VAL A 34 13.17 7.36 -1.46
N ALA A 35 12.66 7.43 -0.23
CA ALA A 35 13.36 6.97 0.97
C ALA A 35 13.46 5.44 1.09
N GLY A 36 12.74 4.69 0.25
CA GLY A 36 12.69 3.23 0.29
C GLY A 36 11.88 2.66 1.45
N GLU A 37 11.01 3.48 2.07
CA GLU A 37 10.09 3.05 3.12
C GLU A 37 8.88 2.31 2.55
N ILE A 38 8.53 2.62 1.28
CA ILE A 38 7.52 1.94 0.50
C ILE A 38 8.18 1.28 -0.71
N LEU A 39 7.98 -0.03 -0.86
CA LEU A 39 8.40 -0.75 -2.06
C LEU A 39 7.25 -0.77 -3.07
N VAL A 40 7.50 -0.32 -4.29
CA VAL A 40 6.51 -0.34 -5.38
C VAL A 40 6.64 -1.65 -6.17
N GLU A 41 5.51 -2.32 -6.38
CA GLU A 41 5.39 -3.54 -7.18
C GLU A 41 4.34 -3.37 -8.28
N ILE A 42 4.63 -3.90 -9.46
CA ILE A 42 3.66 -3.97 -10.55
C ILE A 42 2.88 -5.27 -10.43
N GLY A 43 1.57 -5.17 -10.22
CA GLY A 43 0.68 -6.32 -10.14
C GLY A 43 0.20 -6.82 -11.51
N ALA A 44 -0.20 -8.09 -11.56
CA ALA A 44 -0.90 -8.65 -12.71
C ALA A 44 -2.30 -8.02 -12.83
N THR A 45 -2.75 -7.81 -14.06
CA THR A 45 -4.03 -7.18 -14.35
C THR A 45 -4.94 -8.10 -15.14
N ASP A 46 -6.25 -7.93 -14.95
CA ASP A 46 -7.29 -8.56 -15.76
C ASP A 46 -7.40 -7.91 -17.16
N GLU A 47 -8.39 -8.36 -17.95
CA GLU A 47 -8.66 -7.86 -19.30
C GLU A 47 -9.09 -6.38 -19.33
N ASP A 48 -9.60 -5.86 -18.21
CA ASP A 48 -10.02 -4.46 -18.05
C ASP A 48 -8.87 -3.57 -17.53
N GLY A 49 -7.69 -4.15 -17.27
CA GLY A 49 -6.53 -3.42 -16.76
C GLY A 49 -6.54 -3.18 -15.25
N ASN A 50 -7.49 -3.79 -14.53
CA ASN A 50 -7.53 -3.72 -13.07
C ASN A 50 -6.62 -4.77 -12.46
N LEU A 51 -6.07 -4.51 -11.27
CA LEU A 51 -5.33 -5.56 -10.57
C LEU A 51 -6.19 -6.80 -10.37
N GLU A 52 -5.65 -7.96 -10.74
CA GLU A 52 -6.26 -9.24 -10.39
C GLU A 52 -6.41 -9.35 -8.86
N PRO A 53 -7.34 -10.19 -8.36
CA PRO A 53 -7.45 -10.46 -6.94
C PRO A 53 -6.10 -10.88 -6.33
N PRO A 54 -5.82 -10.50 -5.07
CA PRO A 54 -4.57 -10.91 -4.42
C PRO A 54 -4.45 -12.43 -4.40
N LEU A 55 -3.29 -12.95 -4.83
CA LEU A 55 -2.98 -14.39 -4.81
C LEU A 55 -2.88 -14.96 -3.39
N GLY A 56 -2.76 -14.08 -2.39
CA GLY A 56 -2.75 -14.37 -0.95
C GLY A 56 -2.72 -13.08 -0.15
N GLY A 57 -2.94 -13.18 1.15
CA GLY A 57 -3.09 -12.01 2.04
C GLY A 57 -4.52 -11.79 2.49
N GLU A 58 -4.65 -11.27 3.71
CA GLU A 58 -5.92 -11.00 4.35
C GLU A 58 -6.37 -9.58 4.02
N VAL A 59 -7.47 -9.43 3.26
CA VAL A 59 -8.07 -8.11 3.03
C VAL A 59 -8.72 -7.62 4.31
N VAL A 60 -8.11 -6.60 4.92
CA VAL A 60 -8.56 -6.05 6.20
C VAL A 60 -9.30 -4.72 6.05
N LEU A 61 -9.07 -4.00 4.96
CA LEU A 61 -9.72 -2.73 4.68
C LEU A 61 -9.86 -2.52 3.16
N SER A 62 -10.99 -1.94 2.74
CA SER A 62 -11.21 -1.44 1.38
C SER A 62 -11.72 -0.01 1.47
N VAL A 63 -11.09 0.90 0.74
CA VAL A 63 -11.44 2.32 0.69
C VAL A 63 -11.63 2.76 -0.76
N PRO A 64 -12.52 3.74 -1.02
CA PRO A 64 -12.81 4.15 -2.39
C PRO A 64 -11.66 4.88 -3.08
N SER A 65 -10.82 5.60 -2.31
CA SER A 65 -9.75 6.45 -2.84
C SER A 65 -8.62 6.69 -1.80
N PRO A 66 -7.46 7.22 -2.21
CA PRO A 66 -6.35 7.54 -1.30
C PRO A 66 -6.74 8.53 -0.18
N GLU A 67 -7.59 9.52 -0.48
CA GLU A 67 -8.02 10.51 0.50
C GLU A 67 -8.77 9.89 1.69
N ALA A 68 -9.41 8.73 1.49
CA ALA A 68 -10.07 8.02 2.57
C ALA A 68 -9.07 7.49 3.61
N LEU A 69 -7.84 7.16 3.22
CA LEU A 69 -6.79 6.72 4.16
C LEU A 69 -6.46 7.82 5.18
N SER A 70 -6.38 9.07 4.73
CA SER A 70 -6.10 10.21 5.60
C SER A 70 -7.32 10.63 6.42
N ARG A 71 -8.51 10.67 5.80
CA ARG A 71 -9.78 10.98 6.49
C ARG A 71 -10.10 9.97 7.59
N GLU A 72 -9.78 8.70 7.36
CA GLU A 72 -10.08 7.58 8.25
C GLU A 72 -8.81 7.02 8.89
N ALA A 73 -7.77 7.84 9.08
CA ALA A 73 -6.46 7.42 9.60
C ALA A 73 -6.53 6.63 10.92
N HIS A 74 -7.48 6.95 11.79
CA HIS A 74 -7.70 6.19 13.03
C HIS A 74 -8.20 4.77 12.76
N GLU A 75 -9.09 4.59 11.78
CA GLU A 75 -9.59 3.28 11.36
C GLU A 75 -8.50 2.45 10.70
N VAL A 76 -7.72 3.04 9.79
CA VAL A 76 -6.56 2.40 9.15
C VAL A 76 -5.61 1.83 10.20
N ARG A 77 -5.18 2.66 11.16
CA ARG A 77 -4.30 2.23 12.25
C ARG A 77 -4.92 1.14 13.11
N ARG A 78 -6.20 1.29 13.47
CA ARG A 78 -6.91 0.31 14.31
C ARG A 78 -6.97 -1.05 13.64
N VAL A 79 -7.38 -1.11 12.37
CA VAL A 79 -7.56 -2.36 11.63
C VAL A 79 -6.23 -3.09 11.46
N ILE A 80 -5.18 -2.38 11.04
CA ILE A 80 -3.85 -2.96 10.87
C ILE A 80 -3.28 -3.47 12.21
N ALA A 81 -3.43 -2.69 13.29
CA ALA A 81 -2.95 -3.08 14.61
C ALA A 81 -3.74 -4.28 15.21
N GLN A 82 -5.01 -4.44 14.84
CA GLN A 82 -5.88 -5.50 15.37
C GLN A 82 -5.84 -6.79 14.56
N ALA A 83 -5.15 -6.82 13.42
CA ALA A 83 -5.08 -8.00 12.56
C ALA A 83 -4.26 -9.16 13.17
N GLY A 84 -3.70 -9.01 14.37
CA GLY A 84 -3.06 -10.10 15.11
C GLY A 84 -1.75 -10.60 14.50
N THR A 85 -1.32 -11.79 14.91
CA THR A 85 0.00 -12.36 14.57
C THR A 85 -0.05 -13.41 13.46
N GLY A 86 -1.02 -13.31 12.54
CA GLY A 86 -1.11 -14.19 11.37
C GLY A 86 0.16 -14.16 10.50
N SER A 87 0.34 -15.17 9.64
CA SER A 87 1.51 -15.27 8.76
C SER A 87 1.29 -14.64 7.37
N GLU A 88 0.04 -14.40 6.99
CA GLU A 88 -0.28 -13.78 5.70
C GLU A 88 -0.11 -12.26 5.76
N PRO A 89 0.25 -11.58 4.66
CA PRO A 89 0.24 -10.12 4.61
C PRO A 89 -1.15 -9.54 4.88
N LEU A 90 -1.19 -8.30 5.35
CA LEU A 90 -2.41 -7.50 5.46
C LEU A 90 -2.63 -6.75 4.16
N VAL A 91 -3.80 -6.84 3.57
CA VAL A 91 -4.13 -6.18 2.32
C VAL A 91 -5.10 -5.04 2.59
N VAL A 92 -4.69 -3.83 2.19
CA VAL A 92 -5.54 -2.64 2.14
C VAL A 92 -5.82 -2.34 0.68
N VAL A 93 -7.09 -2.30 0.31
CA VAL A 93 -7.53 -2.05 -1.07
C VAL A 93 -7.93 -0.59 -1.22
N ILE A 94 -7.36 0.07 -2.23
CA ILE A 94 -7.82 1.36 -2.76
C ILE A 94 -8.52 1.06 -4.07
N GLU A 95 -9.81 1.34 -4.15
CA GLU A 95 -10.60 0.97 -5.32
C GLU A 95 -10.17 1.69 -6.60
N ALA A 96 -9.78 2.96 -6.50
CA ALA A 96 -9.29 3.77 -7.61
C ALA A 96 -8.38 4.90 -7.10
N ALA A 97 -7.37 5.26 -7.89
CA ALA A 97 -6.53 6.43 -7.64
C ALA A 97 -5.91 6.92 -8.96
N GLU A 98 -5.79 8.24 -9.09
CA GLU A 98 -5.01 8.88 -10.17
C GLU A 98 -3.57 9.19 -9.70
N GLU A 99 -3.42 9.53 -8.43
CA GLU A 99 -2.15 9.89 -7.80
C GLU A 99 -2.12 9.40 -6.34
N LEU A 100 -0.93 9.33 -5.77
CA LEU A 100 -0.73 9.05 -4.35
C LEU A 100 0.16 10.12 -3.73
N ARG A 101 -0.33 10.79 -2.70
CA ARG A 101 0.41 11.84 -1.98
C ARG A 101 0.98 11.33 -0.66
N ASP A 102 2.05 11.95 -0.18
CA ASP A 102 2.71 11.57 1.06
C ASP A 102 1.74 11.60 2.26
N GLU A 103 0.86 12.61 2.35
CA GLU A 103 -0.11 12.73 3.44
C GLU A 103 -1.20 11.64 3.43
N GLU A 104 -1.49 11.05 2.27
CA GLU A 104 -2.46 9.97 2.11
C GLU A 104 -1.84 8.62 2.47
N LEU A 105 -0.56 8.44 2.17
CA LEU A 105 0.21 7.24 2.47
C LEU A 105 0.65 7.18 3.94
N ALA A 106 0.86 8.34 4.59
CA ALA A 106 1.39 8.42 5.95
C ALA A 106 0.63 7.56 6.99
N PRO A 107 -0.71 7.51 7.04
CA PRO A 107 -1.43 6.66 8.00
C PRO A 107 -1.17 5.17 7.80
N ALA A 108 -1.09 4.71 6.54
CA ALA A 108 -0.81 3.32 6.21
C ALA A 108 0.65 2.96 6.53
N LEU A 109 1.58 3.87 6.24
CA LEU A 109 3.00 3.70 6.55
C LEU A 109 3.26 3.65 8.05
N GLU A 110 2.66 4.57 8.82
CA GLU A 110 2.73 4.57 10.29
C GLU A 110 2.18 3.25 10.84
N ALA A 111 1.00 2.83 10.39
CA ALA A 111 0.38 1.59 10.82
C ALA A 111 1.22 0.35 10.48
N ALA A 112 1.82 0.30 9.30
CA ALA A 112 2.73 -0.77 8.87
C ALA A 112 3.95 -0.89 9.79
N GLY A 113 4.50 0.24 10.26
CA GLY A 113 5.60 0.26 11.23
C GLY A 113 5.27 -0.31 12.61
N HIS A 114 3.98 -0.50 12.93
CA HIS A 114 3.49 -1.01 14.21
C HIS A 114 2.99 -2.46 14.18
N THR A 115 3.09 -3.12 13.03
CA THR A 115 2.73 -4.54 12.86
C THR A 115 3.95 -5.37 12.50
N SER A 116 3.93 -6.65 12.88
CA SER A 116 4.93 -7.63 12.46
C SER A 116 4.59 -8.28 11.12
N ARG A 117 3.39 -8.05 10.59
CA ARG A 117 2.91 -8.58 9.30
C ARG A 117 3.17 -7.55 8.21
N PRO A 118 3.69 -7.93 7.04
CA PRO A 118 3.78 -7.03 5.89
C PRO A 118 2.41 -6.45 5.53
N VAL A 119 2.36 -5.18 5.16
CA VAL A 119 1.15 -4.51 4.66
C VAL A 119 1.29 -4.29 3.16
N ILE A 120 0.28 -4.66 2.39
CA ILE A 120 0.19 -4.47 0.95
C ILE A 120 -0.97 -3.49 0.69
N LEU A 121 -0.63 -2.32 0.17
CA LEU A 121 -1.59 -1.35 -0.34
C LEU A 121 -1.81 -1.63 -1.83
N ARG A 122 -3.02 -2.00 -2.24
CA ARG A 122 -3.37 -2.34 -3.62
C ARG A 122 -4.24 -1.26 -4.23
N VAL A 123 -3.79 -0.61 -5.29
CA VAL A 123 -4.65 0.28 -6.11
C VAL A 123 -5.26 -0.56 -7.22
N ILE A 124 -6.58 -0.75 -7.22
CA ILE A 124 -7.24 -1.71 -8.13
C ILE A 124 -7.44 -1.11 -9.51
N ARG A 125 -8.12 0.02 -9.60
CA ARG A 125 -8.47 0.67 -10.87
C ARG A 125 -7.50 1.80 -11.18
N ASN A 126 -7.26 1.95 -12.48
CA ASN A 126 -6.74 3.18 -13.03
C ASN A 126 -7.80 4.28 -12.89
N GLY A 127 -7.44 5.44 -12.35
CA GLY A 127 -8.25 6.66 -12.49
C GLY A 127 -8.37 7.10 -13.95
#